data_AF-A0A4Z2HKL1-F1
#
_entry.id   AF-A0A4Z2HKL1-F1
#
_cell.length_a   1.000
_cell.length_b   1.000
_cell.length_c   1.000
_cell.angle_alpha   90.00
_cell.angle_beta   90.00
_cell.angle_gamma   90.00
#
_symmetry.space_group_name_H-M   'P 1'
#
loop_
_entity.id
_entity.type
_entity.pdbx_description
1 polymer ?
#
loop_
_entity_poly.entity_id
_entity_poly.type
_entity_poly.pdbx_seq_one_letter_code
_entity_poly.pdbx_strand_id
1 'polypeptide(L)'
;MYTVQGDLFHLFLSFSCSFSVIITTVLYLSDALRKNFLNDKFDYKVWDSYFYLSVIFINQPCLQLESFSPSKRKKTLEKYGDMRVMMGCEIFSMWQNLGEHKLNFIPAMIGPFLEVTLVPQPDLRNVMIPIFHDMMDWEQRRSGNFKQVEAKLIDKLDSLMSEGKGDETYRELFNSILLKKIERETWRESGISLIATVTRLMERLLDYRDCMKLGEVDGKKIGCTVSLLNFYKTELNKEEMYIRYIHKLYDLHFKAQNYTGTWGNGPLM
;
A
#
# COMPACT_ATOMS: atom_id res chain seq x y z
N MET A 1 23.81 1.18 -38.14
CA MET A 1 23.06 2.05 -37.22
C MET A 1 22.07 1.17 -36.48
N TYR A 2 22.57 0.40 -35.51
CA TYR A 2 21.75 -0.46 -34.65
C TYR A 2 21.06 0.45 -33.64
N THR A 3 19.74 0.45 -33.63
CA THR A 3 18.93 1.36 -32.82
C THR A 3 18.96 0.90 -31.37
N VAL A 4 19.40 1.78 -30.48
CA VAL A 4 19.37 1.64 -29.00
C VAL A 4 18.00 1.17 -28.47
N GLN A 5 16.94 1.38 -29.25
CA GLN A 5 15.58 0.94 -28.97
C GLN A 5 15.33 -0.57 -29.15
N GLY A 6 16.10 -1.25 -30.00
CA GLY A 6 16.05 -2.71 -30.18
C GLY A 6 16.70 -3.45 -29.01
N ASP A 7 17.82 -2.95 -28.50
CA ASP A 7 18.56 -3.57 -27.39
C ASP A 7 17.80 -3.46 -26.06
N LEU A 8 17.15 -2.31 -25.80
CA LEU A 8 16.24 -2.14 -24.66
C LEU A 8 15.03 -3.07 -24.74
N PHE A 9 14.53 -3.35 -25.95
CA PHE A 9 13.41 -4.27 -26.15
C PHE A 9 13.82 -5.72 -25.92
N HIS A 10 15.02 -6.13 -26.36
CA HIS A 10 15.57 -7.46 -26.08
C HIS A 10 15.91 -7.67 -24.60
N LEU A 11 16.53 -6.67 -23.94
CA LEU A 11 16.74 -6.72 -22.49
C LEU A 11 15.39 -6.85 -21.76
N PHE A 12 14.39 -6.05 -22.13
CA PHE A 12 13.07 -6.10 -21.51
C PHE A 12 12.34 -7.43 -21.75
N LEU A 13 12.46 -8.02 -22.94
CA LEU A 13 11.92 -9.35 -23.22
C LEU A 13 12.62 -10.43 -22.38
N SER A 14 13.94 -10.33 -22.21
CA SER A 14 14.71 -11.22 -21.33
C SER A 14 14.29 -11.08 -19.86
N PHE A 15 14.10 -9.85 -19.37
CA PHE A 15 13.56 -9.57 -18.04
C PHE A 15 12.12 -10.11 -17.89
N SER A 16 11.23 -9.81 -18.84
CA SER A 16 9.83 -10.28 -18.78
C SER A 16 9.72 -11.80 -18.84
N CYS A 17 10.59 -12.46 -19.61
CA CYS A 17 10.68 -13.92 -19.62
C CYS A 17 11.18 -14.45 -18.26
N SER A 18 12.16 -13.78 -17.64
CA SER A 18 12.62 -14.12 -16.30
C SER A 18 11.52 -13.96 -15.25
N PHE A 19 10.69 -12.91 -15.31
CA PHE A 19 9.53 -12.76 -14.41
C PHE A 19 8.44 -13.79 -14.69
N SER A 20 8.24 -14.18 -15.94
CA SER A 20 7.35 -15.29 -16.30
C SER A 20 7.84 -16.62 -15.71
N VAL A 21 9.16 -16.85 -15.66
CA VAL A 21 9.74 -18.02 -15.00
C VAL A 21 9.58 -17.93 -13.48
N ILE A 22 9.81 -16.76 -12.88
CA ILE A 22 9.64 -16.54 -11.44
C ILE A 22 8.18 -16.80 -11.02
N ILE A 23 7.18 -16.23 -11.72
CA ILE A 23 5.78 -16.47 -11.37
C ILE A 23 5.40 -17.94 -11.54
N THR A 24 5.85 -18.60 -12.61
CA THR A 24 5.61 -20.03 -12.81
C THR A 24 6.24 -20.85 -11.69
N THR A 25 7.44 -20.47 -11.25
CA THR A 25 8.15 -21.13 -10.15
C THR A 25 7.41 -20.93 -8.83
N VAL A 26 6.97 -19.71 -8.52
CA VAL A 26 6.18 -19.40 -7.32
C VAL A 26 4.88 -20.21 -7.30
N LEU A 27 4.16 -20.26 -8.42
CA LEU A 27 2.94 -21.05 -8.56
C LEU A 27 3.18 -22.56 -8.36
N TYR A 28 4.30 -23.08 -8.85
CA TYR A 28 4.69 -24.48 -8.62
C TYR A 28 5.05 -24.74 -7.15
N LEU A 29 5.77 -23.80 -6.53
CA LEU A 29 6.17 -23.88 -5.13
C LEU A 29 4.98 -23.81 -4.18
N SER A 30 3.90 -23.10 -4.53
CA SER A 30 2.68 -23.01 -3.72
C SER A 30 2.13 -24.37 -3.32
N ASP A 31 2.09 -25.33 -4.25
CA ASP A 31 1.56 -26.65 -3.97
C ASP A 31 2.47 -27.45 -3.03
N ALA A 32 3.78 -27.41 -3.28
CA ALA A 32 4.77 -28.01 -2.40
C ALA A 32 4.75 -27.38 -1.00
N LEU A 33 4.51 -26.08 -0.92
CA LEU A 33 4.46 -25.33 0.33
C LEU A 33 3.23 -25.75 1.15
N ARG A 34 2.04 -25.77 0.54
CA ARG A 34 0.81 -26.24 1.20
C ARG A 34 0.92 -27.69 1.65
N LYS A 35 1.41 -28.58 0.78
CA LYS A 35 1.47 -30.02 1.06
C LYS A 35 2.45 -30.36 2.18
N ASN A 36 3.61 -29.70 2.21
CA ASN A 36 4.70 -30.10 3.08
C ASN A 36 4.85 -29.23 4.34
N PHE A 37 4.30 -28.01 4.34
CA PHE A 37 4.58 -27.01 5.39
C PHE A 37 3.33 -26.31 5.95
N LEU A 38 2.11 -26.83 5.72
CA LEU A 38 0.88 -26.23 6.25
C LEU A 38 0.31 -26.91 7.50
N ASN A 39 0.33 -28.24 7.53
CA ASN A 39 -0.32 -29.04 8.58
C ASN A 39 0.67 -29.35 9.72
N ASP A 40 0.91 -30.63 10.04
CA ASP A 40 1.77 -31.11 11.13
C ASP A 40 3.22 -30.59 11.10
N LYS A 41 3.65 -30.03 9.96
CA LYS A 41 4.98 -29.43 9.76
C LYS A 41 4.90 -27.95 9.42
N PHE A 42 3.97 -27.22 10.03
CA PHE A 42 3.84 -25.78 9.80
C PHE A 42 5.18 -25.05 10.02
N ASP A 43 5.70 -24.41 8.97
CA ASP A 43 6.93 -23.62 9.03
C ASP A 43 6.65 -22.15 8.71
N TYR A 44 6.54 -21.36 9.77
CA TYR A 44 6.31 -19.92 9.68
C TYR A 44 7.29 -19.22 8.73
N LYS A 45 8.59 -19.56 8.78
CA LYS A 45 9.61 -18.82 8.02
C LYS A 45 9.49 -19.05 6.53
N VAL A 46 9.13 -20.27 6.12
CA VAL A 46 8.93 -20.61 4.69
C VAL A 46 7.72 -19.87 4.14
N TRP A 47 6.61 -19.85 4.87
CA TRP A 47 5.41 -19.09 4.51
C TRP A 47 5.64 -17.58 4.48
N ASP A 48 6.33 -17.05 5.50
CA ASP A 48 6.68 -15.64 5.59
C ASP A 48 7.54 -15.21 4.39
N SER A 49 8.59 -15.98 4.10
CA SER A 49 9.47 -15.76 2.95
C SER A 49 8.69 -15.82 1.62
N TYR A 50 7.73 -16.74 1.50
CA TYR A 50 6.87 -16.85 0.32
C TYR A 50 6.03 -15.58 0.12
N PHE A 51 5.34 -15.09 1.16
CA PHE A 51 4.54 -13.87 1.03
C PHE A 51 5.41 -12.66 0.73
N TYR A 52 6.56 -12.51 1.39
CA TYR A 52 7.49 -11.43 1.11
C TYR A 52 8.02 -11.47 -0.32
N LEU A 53 8.40 -12.64 -0.84
CA LEU A 53 8.83 -12.79 -2.23
C LEU A 53 7.74 -12.35 -3.20
N SER A 54 6.49 -12.77 -2.97
CA SER A 54 5.35 -12.42 -3.82
C SER A 54 5.03 -10.91 -3.78
N VAL A 55 5.13 -10.28 -2.61
CA VAL A 55 4.99 -8.82 -2.45
C VAL A 55 6.11 -8.07 -3.18
N ILE A 56 7.37 -8.51 -3.01
CA ILE A 56 8.54 -7.93 -3.69
C ILE A 56 8.38 -8.05 -5.21
N PHE A 57 7.91 -9.19 -5.70
CA PHE A 57 7.63 -9.42 -7.13
C PHE A 57 6.62 -8.39 -7.65
N ILE A 58 5.45 -8.26 -7.02
CA ILE A 58 4.40 -7.33 -7.48
C ILE A 58 4.90 -5.88 -7.52
N ASN A 59 5.71 -5.48 -6.55
CA ASN A 59 6.22 -4.12 -6.41
C ASN A 59 7.47 -3.81 -7.26
N GLN A 60 7.95 -4.76 -8.08
CA GLN A 60 9.11 -4.50 -8.95
C GLN A 60 8.83 -3.34 -9.94
N PRO A 61 9.76 -2.39 -10.10
CA PRO A 61 9.57 -1.25 -11.02
C PRO A 61 9.25 -1.64 -12.46
N CYS A 62 9.84 -2.74 -12.95
CA CYS A 62 9.60 -3.26 -14.29
C CYS A 62 8.21 -3.89 -14.50
N LEU A 63 7.44 -4.10 -13.43
CA LEU A 63 6.05 -4.55 -13.49
C LEU A 63 5.05 -3.42 -13.27
N GLN A 64 5.51 -2.19 -13.01
CA GLN A 64 4.64 -1.01 -12.89
C GLN A 64 4.27 -0.47 -14.28
N LEU A 65 3.29 -1.13 -14.91
CA LEU A 65 2.89 -0.89 -16.30
C LEU A 65 2.37 0.54 -16.55
N GLU A 66 1.99 1.26 -15.51
CA GLU A 66 1.52 2.64 -15.54
C GLU A 66 2.65 3.63 -15.88
N SER A 67 3.90 3.24 -15.66
CA SER A 67 5.09 3.98 -16.08
C SER A 67 5.46 3.78 -17.56
N PHE A 68 4.83 2.81 -18.24
CA PHE A 68 5.19 2.45 -19.62
C PHE A 68 4.47 3.32 -20.64
N SER A 69 5.09 3.47 -21.81
CA SER A 69 4.38 4.05 -22.96
C SER A 69 3.17 3.18 -23.35
N PRO A 70 2.08 3.77 -23.89
CA PRO A 70 0.86 3.04 -24.24
C PRO A 70 1.12 1.82 -25.13
N SER A 71 2.00 1.95 -26.14
CA SER A 71 2.36 0.87 -27.05
C SER A 71 3.11 -0.26 -26.34
N LYS A 72 4.02 0.05 -25.40
CA LYS A 72 4.77 -0.95 -24.64
C LYS A 72 3.85 -1.69 -23.67
N ARG A 73 2.99 -0.97 -22.96
CA ARG A 73 1.98 -1.54 -22.06
C ARG A 73 1.07 -2.51 -22.80
N LYS A 74 0.52 -2.09 -23.95
CA LYS A 74 -0.35 -2.93 -24.79
C LYS A 74 0.34 -4.24 -25.20
N LYS A 75 1.55 -4.17 -25.78
CA LYS A 75 2.31 -5.37 -26.18
C LYS A 75 2.63 -6.31 -25.01
N THR A 76 2.92 -5.74 -23.83
CA THR A 76 3.23 -6.54 -22.63
C THR A 76 2.00 -7.31 -22.17
N LEU A 77 0.86 -6.62 -22.06
CA LEU A 77 -0.42 -7.23 -21.66
C LEU A 77 -0.91 -8.28 -22.67
N GLU A 78 -0.79 -8.02 -23.97
CA GLU A 78 -1.18 -8.98 -25.01
C GLU A 78 -0.35 -10.26 -24.96
N LYS A 79 0.92 -10.17 -24.58
CA LYS A 79 1.84 -11.32 -24.59
C LYS A 79 1.81 -12.12 -23.28
N TYR A 80 1.71 -11.46 -22.13
CA TYR A 80 1.91 -12.08 -20.83
C TYR A 80 0.75 -11.86 -19.82
N GLY A 81 -0.25 -11.05 -20.18
CA GLY A 81 -1.22 -10.55 -19.21
C GLY A 81 -0.60 -9.62 -18.16
N ASP A 82 -1.37 -9.28 -17.12
CA ASP A 82 -0.83 -8.57 -15.96
C ASP A 82 -0.36 -9.58 -14.91
N MET A 83 0.95 -9.82 -14.87
CA MET A 83 1.56 -10.77 -13.92
C MET A 83 1.33 -10.39 -12.46
N ARG A 84 1.08 -9.11 -12.17
CA ARG A 84 0.79 -8.66 -10.79
C ARG A 84 -0.55 -9.20 -10.32
N VAL A 85 -1.55 -9.24 -11.20
CA VAL A 85 -2.88 -9.81 -10.90
C VAL A 85 -2.77 -11.31 -10.64
N MET A 86 -2.03 -12.03 -11.50
CA MET A 86 -1.80 -13.47 -11.31
C MET A 86 -1.14 -13.76 -9.95
N MET A 87 -0.12 -12.99 -9.58
CA MET A 87 0.53 -13.13 -8.27
C MET A 87 -0.40 -12.73 -7.12
N GLY A 88 -1.22 -11.69 -7.27
CA GLY A 88 -2.20 -11.28 -6.27
C GLY A 88 -3.27 -12.36 -6.01
N CYS A 89 -3.77 -12.99 -7.07
CA CYS A 89 -4.66 -14.16 -6.95
C CYS A 89 -3.99 -15.30 -6.18
N GLU A 90 -2.71 -15.51 -6.42
CA GLU A 90 -1.95 -16.55 -5.71
C GLU A 90 -1.74 -16.21 -4.24
N ILE A 91 -1.36 -14.97 -3.89
CA ILE A 91 -1.28 -14.51 -2.50
C ILE A 91 -2.63 -14.72 -1.80
N PHE A 92 -3.73 -14.32 -2.45
CA PHE A 92 -5.08 -14.51 -1.91
C PHE A 92 -5.38 -16.00 -1.66
N SER A 93 -5.15 -16.86 -2.66
CA SER A 93 -5.33 -18.30 -2.55
C SER A 93 -4.53 -18.90 -1.40
N MET A 94 -3.23 -18.58 -1.32
CA MET A 94 -2.34 -19.07 -0.27
C MET A 94 -2.75 -18.57 1.11
N TRP A 95 -3.15 -17.30 1.23
CA TRP A 95 -3.66 -16.74 2.46
C TRP A 95 -4.91 -17.49 2.94
N GLN A 96 -5.86 -17.83 2.06
CA GLN A 96 -7.06 -18.57 2.46
C GLN A 96 -6.77 -19.97 3.03
N ASN A 97 -5.66 -20.59 2.63
CA ASN A 97 -5.28 -21.92 3.10
C ASN A 97 -4.65 -21.93 4.50
N LEU A 98 -4.22 -20.79 5.04
CA LEU A 98 -3.48 -20.72 6.31
C LEU A 98 -4.28 -21.13 7.57
N GLY A 99 -5.61 -21.16 7.51
CA GLY A 99 -6.45 -21.44 8.69
C GLY A 99 -6.11 -20.52 9.87
N GLU A 100 -5.98 -21.09 11.07
CA GLU A 100 -5.65 -20.33 12.28
C GLU A 100 -4.24 -19.71 12.29
N HIS A 101 -3.33 -20.22 11.46
CA HIS A 101 -1.97 -19.68 11.36
C HIS A 101 -1.94 -18.24 10.85
N LYS A 102 -3.01 -17.74 10.22
CA LYS A 102 -3.17 -16.34 9.82
C LYS A 102 -2.84 -15.37 10.96
N LEU A 103 -3.24 -15.70 12.19
CA LEU A 103 -2.99 -14.87 13.38
C LEU A 103 -1.52 -14.60 13.65
N ASN A 104 -0.62 -15.47 13.19
CA ASN A 104 0.83 -15.29 13.33
C ASN A 104 1.39 -14.31 12.27
N PHE A 105 0.70 -14.15 11.14
CA PHE A 105 1.14 -13.30 10.03
C PHE A 105 0.53 -11.91 10.05
N ILE A 106 -0.71 -11.75 10.54
CA ILE A 106 -1.46 -10.48 10.51
C ILE A 106 -0.60 -9.27 10.91
N PRO A 107 0.13 -9.26 12.05
CA PRO A 107 0.88 -8.07 12.47
C PRO A 107 2.01 -7.67 11.50
N ALA A 108 2.59 -8.66 10.81
CA ALA A 108 3.71 -8.49 9.90
C ALA A 108 3.25 -8.24 8.45
N MET A 109 2.13 -8.84 8.03
CA MET A 109 1.64 -8.82 6.65
C MET A 109 0.74 -7.64 6.29
N ILE A 110 0.20 -6.90 7.27
CA ILE A 110 -0.61 -5.70 6.98
C ILE A 110 0.15 -4.69 6.09
N GLY A 111 1.41 -4.38 6.44
CA GLY A 111 2.22 -3.44 5.64
C GLY A 111 2.51 -3.96 4.22
N PRO A 112 3.11 -5.15 4.07
CA PRO A 112 3.37 -5.76 2.77
C PRO A 112 2.13 -5.88 1.87
N PHE A 113 0.97 -6.26 2.42
CA PHE A 113 -0.25 -6.33 1.61
C PHE A 113 -0.83 -4.96 1.27
N LEU A 114 -0.66 -3.96 2.14
CA LEU A 114 -1.01 -2.57 1.80
C LEU A 114 -0.21 -2.09 0.60
N GLU A 115 1.10 -2.34 0.56
CA GLU A 115 1.96 -2.01 -0.60
C GLU A 115 1.40 -2.59 -1.90
N VAL A 116 0.99 -3.86 -1.89
CA VAL A 116 0.36 -4.52 -3.03
C VAL A 116 -0.95 -3.83 -3.42
N THR A 117 -1.82 -3.52 -2.46
CA THR A 117 -3.11 -2.88 -2.77
C THR A 117 -3.00 -1.43 -3.24
N LEU A 118 -1.89 -0.75 -2.93
CA LEU A 118 -1.66 0.63 -3.38
C LEU A 118 -1.19 0.69 -4.84
N VAL A 119 -0.80 -0.43 -5.45
CA VAL A 119 -0.53 -0.52 -6.89
C VAL A 119 -1.80 -0.12 -7.67
N PRO A 120 -1.72 0.80 -8.65
CA PRO A 120 -2.86 1.28 -9.44
C PRO A 120 -3.35 0.29 -10.50
N GLN A 121 -3.62 -0.95 -10.07
CA GLN A 121 -4.19 -2.01 -10.89
C GLN A 121 -5.54 -2.44 -10.24
N PRO A 122 -6.70 -2.20 -10.91
CA PRO A 122 -8.01 -2.42 -10.30
C PRO A 122 -8.33 -3.87 -9.91
N ASP A 123 -7.98 -4.86 -10.73
CA ASP A 123 -8.29 -6.27 -10.46
C ASP A 123 -7.51 -6.79 -9.24
N LEU A 124 -6.25 -6.40 -9.13
CA LEU A 124 -5.35 -6.67 -8.01
C LEU A 124 -5.91 -6.06 -6.73
N ARG A 125 -6.38 -4.80 -6.77
CA ARG A 125 -7.07 -4.16 -5.64
C ARG A 125 -8.30 -4.96 -5.23
N ASN A 126 -9.14 -5.36 -6.18
CA ASN A 126 -10.36 -6.13 -5.92
C ASN A 126 -10.08 -7.51 -5.30
N VAL A 127 -8.96 -8.15 -5.67
CA VAL A 127 -8.53 -9.45 -5.12
C VAL A 127 -7.94 -9.30 -3.71
N MET A 128 -7.10 -8.27 -3.51
CA MET A 128 -6.26 -8.16 -2.32
C MET A 128 -6.92 -7.42 -1.15
N ILE A 129 -7.75 -6.38 -1.40
CA ILE A 129 -8.47 -5.64 -0.35
C ILE A 129 -9.30 -6.58 0.55
N PRO A 130 -10.02 -7.59 0.03
CA PRO A 130 -10.71 -8.59 0.84
C PRO A 130 -9.88 -9.29 1.93
N ILE A 131 -8.54 -9.33 1.80
CA ILE A 131 -7.70 -9.93 2.82
C ILE A 131 -7.76 -9.14 4.13
N PHE A 132 -7.90 -7.80 4.08
CA PHE A 132 -8.01 -7.00 5.30
C PHE A 132 -9.28 -7.28 6.09
N HIS A 133 -10.38 -7.62 5.42
CA HIS A 133 -11.57 -8.13 6.11
C HIS A 133 -11.26 -9.42 6.89
N ASP A 134 -10.56 -10.36 6.27
CA ASP A 134 -10.18 -11.62 6.92
C ASP A 134 -9.23 -11.36 8.09
N MET A 135 -8.27 -10.43 7.97
CA MET A 135 -7.42 -10.01 9.08
C MET A 135 -8.23 -9.44 10.26
N MET A 136 -9.23 -8.62 9.97
CA MET A 136 -10.15 -8.08 10.99
C MET A 136 -10.95 -9.21 11.66
N ASP A 137 -11.56 -10.10 10.88
CA ASP A 137 -12.36 -11.22 11.39
C ASP A 137 -11.54 -12.13 12.33
N TRP A 138 -10.31 -12.47 11.93
CA TRP A 138 -9.41 -13.26 12.78
C TRP A 138 -9.02 -12.56 14.07
N GLU A 139 -8.66 -11.27 14.03
CA GLU A 139 -8.34 -10.52 15.26
C GLU A 139 -9.56 -10.41 16.18
N GLN A 140 -10.74 -10.18 15.61
CA GLN A 140 -11.99 -10.08 16.37
C GLN A 140 -12.32 -11.39 17.07
N ARG A 141 -12.19 -12.52 16.38
CA ARG A 141 -12.41 -13.86 16.97
C ARG A 141 -11.43 -14.15 18.10
N ARG A 142 -10.17 -13.71 17.99
CA ARG A 142 -9.15 -13.95 19.02
C ARG A 142 -9.25 -13.02 20.22
N SER A 143 -9.55 -11.73 20.00
CA SER A 143 -9.36 -10.69 21.01
C SER A 143 -10.60 -9.84 21.31
N GLY A 144 -11.67 -9.99 20.52
CA GLY A 144 -12.89 -9.19 20.63
C GLY A 144 -12.71 -7.71 20.28
N ASN A 145 -11.59 -7.33 19.65
CA ASN A 145 -11.32 -5.97 19.19
C ASN A 145 -10.39 -5.94 17.96
N PHE A 146 -10.13 -4.75 17.42
CA PHE A 146 -9.29 -4.51 16.23
C PHE A 146 -8.03 -3.68 16.53
N LYS A 147 -7.61 -3.54 17.78
CA LYS A 147 -6.60 -2.55 18.16
C LYS A 147 -5.27 -2.75 17.43
N GLN A 148 -4.87 -4.00 17.18
CA GLN A 148 -3.62 -4.31 16.49
C GLN A 148 -3.73 -4.04 14.99
N VAL A 149 -4.79 -4.53 14.33
CA VAL A 149 -5.03 -4.27 12.91
C VAL A 149 -5.16 -2.76 12.66
N GLU A 150 -5.95 -2.06 13.47
CA GLU A 150 -6.14 -0.61 13.38
C GLU A 150 -4.81 0.15 13.50
N ALA A 151 -4.04 -0.13 14.55
CA ALA A 151 -2.77 0.55 14.78
C ALA A 151 -1.79 0.34 13.62
N LYS A 152 -1.73 -0.88 13.08
CA LYS A 152 -0.86 -1.22 11.95
C LYS A 152 -1.33 -0.62 10.62
N LEU A 153 -2.63 -0.61 10.35
CA LEU A 153 -3.20 0.03 9.17
C LEU A 153 -2.88 1.53 9.17
N ILE A 154 -3.14 2.21 10.29
CA ILE A 154 -2.85 3.64 10.43
C ILE A 154 -1.37 3.94 10.21
N ASP A 155 -0.48 3.21 10.89
CA ASP A 155 0.97 3.43 10.77
C ASP A 155 1.50 3.22 9.36
N LYS A 156 1.05 2.15 8.69
CA LYS A 156 1.52 1.80 7.35
C LYS A 156 0.92 2.67 6.26
N LEU A 157 -0.36 3.05 6.36
CA LEU A 157 -0.96 3.98 5.40
C LEU A 157 -0.33 5.37 5.49
N ASP A 158 -0.06 5.88 6.69
CA ASP A 158 0.64 7.16 6.87
C ASP A 158 1.99 7.19 6.14
N SER A 159 2.82 6.16 6.36
CA SER A 159 4.13 6.04 5.71
C SER A 159 4.01 5.92 4.19
N LEU A 160 3.20 4.96 3.71
CA LEU A 160 3.12 4.63 2.28
C LEU A 160 2.49 5.75 1.46
N MET A 161 1.47 6.42 1.98
CA MET A 161 0.83 7.53 1.26
C MET A 161 1.65 8.81 1.32
N SER A 162 2.42 9.03 2.39
CA SER A 162 3.42 10.09 2.46
C SER A 162 4.52 9.93 1.40
N GLU A 163 4.85 8.68 1.02
CA GLU A 163 5.76 8.37 -0.10
C GLU A 163 5.12 8.56 -1.49
N GLY A 164 3.87 9.04 -1.55
CA GLY A 164 3.17 9.31 -2.81
C GLY A 164 2.38 8.13 -3.38
N LYS A 165 2.25 7.01 -2.64
CA LYS A 165 1.39 5.89 -3.05
C LYS A 165 -0.09 6.19 -2.74
N GLY A 166 -1.00 5.43 -3.37
CA GLY A 166 -2.45 5.55 -3.15
C GLY A 166 -3.11 6.70 -3.90
N ASP A 167 -4.40 6.57 -4.16
CA ASP A 167 -5.22 7.52 -4.91
C ASP A 167 -6.68 7.48 -4.41
N GLU A 168 -7.51 8.41 -4.90
CA GLU A 168 -8.93 8.45 -4.53
C GLU A 168 -9.67 7.15 -4.87
N THR A 169 -9.35 6.54 -6.02
CA THR A 169 -9.94 5.26 -6.41
C THR A 169 -9.60 4.15 -5.41
N TYR A 170 -8.39 4.14 -4.84
CA TYR A 170 -8.01 3.19 -3.80
C TYR A 170 -8.83 3.42 -2.53
N ARG A 171 -8.97 4.67 -2.08
CA ARG A 171 -9.77 5.03 -0.90
C ARG A 171 -11.22 4.56 -1.04
N GLU A 172 -11.83 4.83 -2.19
CA GLU A 172 -13.20 4.43 -2.51
C GLU A 172 -13.37 2.91 -2.58
N LEU A 173 -12.43 2.20 -3.23
CA LEU A 173 -12.45 0.73 -3.32
C LEU A 173 -12.26 0.09 -1.94
N PHE A 174 -11.33 0.60 -1.13
CA PHE A 174 -11.09 0.09 0.23
C PHE A 174 -12.36 0.21 1.08
N ASN A 175 -12.99 1.39 1.07
CA ASN A 175 -14.23 1.64 1.79
C ASN A 175 -15.37 0.74 1.31
N SER A 176 -15.65 0.75 0.00
CA SER A 176 -16.80 0.04 -0.58
C SER A 176 -16.71 -1.48 -0.45
N ILE A 177 -15.53 -2.07 -0.71
CA ILE A 177 -15.33 -3.52 -0.64
C ILE A 177 -15.46 -4.02 0.81
N LEU A 178 -14.83 -3.32 1.76
CA LEU A 178 -14.86 -3.75 3.15
C LEU A 178 -16.23 -3.56 3.77
N LEU A 179 -16.90 -2.42 3.55
CA LEU A 179 -18.27 -2.20 4.04
C LEU A 179 -19.21 -3.29 3.55
N LYS A 180 -19.17 -3.62 2.26
CA LYS A 180 -19.98 -4.70 1.68
C LYS A 180 -19.72 -6.05 2.33
N LYS A 181 -18.46 -6.36 2.67
CA LYS A 181 -18.12 -7.65 3.31
C LYS A 181 -18.63 -7.73 4.75
N ILE A 182 -18.56 -6.64 5.51
CA ILE A 182 -18.94 -6.65 6.93
C ILE A 182 -20.44 -6.56 7.18
N GLU A 183 -21.27 -6.30 6.16
CA GLU A 183 -22.73 -6.15 6.29
C GLU A 183 -23.41 -7.29 7.07
N ARG A 184 -22.89 -8.51 6.91
CA ARG A 184 -23.46 -9.73 7.52
C ARG A 184 -22.72 -10.18 8.78
N GLU A 185 -21.67 -9.48 9.16
CA GLU A 185 -20.83 -9.85 10.29
C GLU A 185 -21.46 -9.41 11.62
N THR A 186 -21.27 -10.22 12.67
CA THR A 186 -21.77 -9.92 14.02
C THR A 186 -21.06 -8.71 14.64
N TRP A 187 -19.82 -8.44 14.21
CA TRP A 187 -18.97 -7.34 14.65
C TRP A 187 -19.06 -6.09 13.75
N ARG A 188 -20.06 -6.01 12.86
CA ARG A 188 -20.21 -4.95 11.85
C ARG A 188 -20.09 -3.53 12.40
N GLU A 189 -20.62 -3.24 13.60
CA GLU A 189 -20.64 -1.87 14.14
C GLU A 189 -19.23 -1.37 14.44
N SER A 190 -18.45 -2.19 15.14
CA SER A 190 -17.03 -1.93 15.37
C SER A 190 -16.21 -1.94 14.07
N GLY A 191 -16.58 -2.79 13.11
CA GLY A 191 -15.93 -2.83 11.79
C GLY A 191 -16.16 -1.55 10.97
N ILE A 192 -17.38 -1.02 10.96
CA ILE A 192 -17.73 0.26 10.31
C ILE A 192 -16.90 1.39 10.91
N SER A 193 -16.76 1.43 12.24
CA SER A 193 -15.94 2.44 12.92
C SER A 193 -14.47 2.38 12.50
N LEU A 194 -13.88 1.19 12.40
CA LEU A 194 -12.52 1.03 11.91
C LEU A 194 -12.37 1.50 10.45
N ILE A 195 -13.24 1.03 9.56
CA ILE A 195 -13.19 1.39 8.13
C ILE A 195 -13.37 2.90 7.95
N ALA A 196 -14.29 3.52 8.68
CA ALA A 196 -14.48 4.97 8.66
C ALA A 196 -13.22 5.72 9.11
N THR A 197 -12.56 5.25 10.16
CA THR A 197 -11.31 5.83 10.68
C THR A 197 -10.20 5.76 9.63
N VAL A 198 -9.99 4.58 9.04
CA VAL A 198 -8.96 4.34 8.02
C VAL A 198 -9.25 5.11 6.73
N THR A 199 -10.51 5.16 6.27
CA THR A 199 -10.93 5.92 5.07
C THR A 199 -10.74 7.42 5.28
N ARG A 200 -11.08 7.96 6.47
CA ARG A 200 -10.85 9.37 6.80
C ARG A 200 -9.36 9.70 6.89
N LEU A 201 -8.54 8.80 7.42
CA LEU A 201 -7.08 8.95 7.38
C LEU A 201 -6.58 9.08 5.93
N MET A 202 -6.99 8.17 5.04
CA MET A 202 -6.61 8.21 3.62
C MET A 202 -7.01 9.53 2.97
N GLU A 203 -8.23 10.02 3.20
CA GLU A 203 -8.71 11.32 2.71
C GLU A 203 -7.80 12.47 3.17
N ARG A 204 -7.48 12.53 4.47
CA ARG A 204 -6.59 13.57 5.02
C ARG A 204 -5.17 13.51 4.46
N LEU A 205 -4.66 12.31 4.20
CA LEU A 205 -3.34 12.13 3.59
C LEU A 205 -3.34 12.54 2.12
N LEU A 206 -4.42 12.27 1.38
CA LEU A 206 -4.59 12.71 -0.01
C LEU A 206 -4.72 14.24 -0.10
N ASP A 207 -5.54 14.85 0.76
CA ASP A 207 -5.65 16.31 0.92
C ASP A 207 -4.28 16.94 1.19
N TYR A 208 -3.55 16.39 2.17
CA TYR A 208 -2.22 16.86 2.55
C TYR A 208 -1.24 16.79 1.38
N ARG A 209 -1.22 15.66 0.65
CA ARG A 209 -0.36 15.47 -0.53
C ARG A 209 -0.67 16.48 -1.62
N ASP A 210 -1.95 16.78 -1.84
CA ASP A 210 -2.38 17.75 -2.83
C ASP A 210 -1.95 19.17 -2.47
N CYS A 211 -2.02 19.55 -1.19
CA CYS A 211 -1.48 20.84 -0.72
C CYS A 211 0.04 20.96 -0.84
N MET A 212 0.77 19.84 -0.80
CA MET A 212 2.24 19.81 -0.89
C MET A 212 2.78 19.84 -2.33
N LYS A 213 1.91 19.88 -3.35
CA LYS A 213 2.34 20.00 -4.75
C LYS A 213 3.07 21.33 -5.02
N LEU A 214 4.02 21.29 -5.96
CA LEU A 214 4.80 22.45 -6.38
C LEU A 214 3.87 23.53 -6.96
N GLY A 215 3.98 24.76 -6.45
CA GLY A 215 3.19 25.92 -6.90
C GLY A 215 2.13 26.41 -5.91
N GLU A 216 1.85 25.67 -4.83
CA GLU A 216 0.91 26.11 -3.79
C GLU A 216 1.54 27.11 -2.81
N VAL A 217 0.73 28.08 -2.35
CA VAL A 217 1.14 29.13 -1.40
C VAL A 217 1.50 28.50 -0.05
N ASP A 218 2.58 28.97 0.58
CA ASP A 218 3.08 28.40 1.85
C ASP A 218 2.04 28.40 2.97
N GLY A 219 1.11 29.38 2.98
CA GLY A 219 -0.03 29.39 3.90
C GLY A 219 -0.97 28.18 3.74
N LYS A 220 -1.19 27.67 2.53
CA LYS A 220 -2.01 26.48 2.27
C LYS A 220 -1.29 25.22 2.77
N LYS A 221 0.02 25.12 2.53
CA LYS A 221 0.86 24.00 3.04
C LYS A 221 0.86 23.93 4.57
N ILE A 222 1.01 25.08 5.22
CA ILE A 222 0.94 25.21 6.68
C ILE A 222 -0.46 24.80 7.18
N GLY A 223 -1.52 25.32 6.57
CA GLY A 223 -2.91 25.01 6.92
C GLY A 223 -3.24 23.51 6.83
N CYS A 224 -2.85 22.85 5.73
CA CYS A 224 -3.10 21.41 5.57
C CYS A 224 -2.28 20.56 6.55
N THR A 225 -1.05 20.99 6.89
CA THR A 225 -0.24 20.33 7.92
C THR A 225 -0.87 20.44 9.30
N VAL A 226 -1.39 21.62 9.67
CA VAL A 226 -2.10 21.83 10.94
C VAL A 226 -3.40 21.03 11.01
N SER A 227 -4.15 20.95 9.90
CA SER A 227 -5.36 20.13 9.81
C SER A 227 -5.06 18.65 10.09
N LEU A 228 -4.02 18.10 9.46
CA LEU A 228 -3.58 16.73 9.67
C LEU A 228 -3.04 16.49 11.10
N LEU A 229 -2.33 17.46 11.66
CA LEU A 229 -1.89 17.42 13.07
C LEU A 229 -3.06 17.36 14.05
N ASN A 230 -4.09 18.19 13.83
CA ASN A 230 -5.28 18.16 14.66
C ASN A 230 -5.96 16.80 14.56
N PHE A 231 -6.08 16.22 13.37
CA PHE A 231 -6.63 14.87 13.20
C PHE A 231 -5.87 13.81 14.01
N TYR A 232 -4.53 13.80 13.95
CA TYR A 232 -3.72 12.85 14.72
C TYR A 232 -3.83 13.04 16.24
N LYS A 233 -4.00 14.29 16.69
CA LYS A 233 -4.13 14.63 18.11
C LYS A 233 -5.52 14.34 18.66
N THR A 234 -6.56 14.79 17.98
CA THR A 234 -7.94 14.81 18.52
C THR A 234 -8.73 13.56 18.17
N GLU A 235 -8.46 12.95 17.01
CA GLU A 235 -9.29 11.85 16.52
C GLU A 235 -8.62 10.49 16.66
N LEU A 236 -7.32 10.39 16.39
CA LEU A 236 -6.59 9.12 16.47
C LEU A 236 -5.84 8.90 17.78
N ASN A 237 -5.56 9.97 18.53
CA ASN A 237 -4.72 9.97 19.72
C ASN A 237 -3.36 9.25 19.51
N LYS A 238 -2.68 9.53 18.38
CA LYS A 238 -1.40 8.92 17.99
C LYS A 238 -0.25 9.91 18.17
N GLU A 239 0.29 9.98 19.39
CA GLU A 239 1.33 10.95 19.77
C GLU A 239 2.59 10.89 18.88
N GLU A 240 3.08 9.69 18.53
CA GLU A 240 4.26 9.56 17.67
C GLU A 240 4.05 10.15 16.27
N MET A 241 2.85 10.01 15.70
CA MET A 241 2.50 10.61 14.41
C MET A 241 2.40 12.12 14.54
N TYR A 242 1.76 12.59 15.60
CA TYR A 242 1.67 14.01 15.91
C TYR A 242 3.05 14.67 15.99
N ILE A 243 4.01 14.04 16.69
CA ILE A 243 5.40 14.53 16.79
C ILE A 243 6.07 14.58 15.41
N ARG A 244 5.95 13.51 14.60
CA ARG A 244 6.52 13.48 13.24
C ARG A 244 6.02 14.64 12.38
N TYR A 245 4.72 14.95 12.44
CA TYR A 245 4.15 16.06 11.67
C TYR A 245 4.45 17.44 12.25
N ILE A 246 4.74 17.57 13.54
CA ILE A 246 5.27 18.81 14.13
C ILE A 246 6.63 19.14 13.51
N HIS A 247 7.52 18.16 13.36
CA HIS A 247 8.82 18.37 12.71
C HIS A 247 8.65 18.79 11.24
N LYS A 248 7.73 18.16 10.49
CA LYS A 248 7.41 18.59 9.11
C LYS A 248 6.89 20.03 9.07
N LEU A 249 6.05 20.43 10.03
CA LEU A 249 5.53 21.79 10.13
C LEU A 249 6.63 22.81 10.44
N TYR A 250 7.55 22.48 11.35
CA TYR A 250 8.72 23.31 11.66
C TYR A 250 9.56 23.58 10.41
N ASP A 251 9.89 22.54 9.63
CA ASP A 251 10.68 22.69 8.40
C ASP A 251 10.00 23.60 7.36
N LEU A 252 8.67 23.55 7.28
CA LEU A 252 7.89 24.43 6.40
C LEU A 252 7.95 25.89 6.86
N HIS A 253 7.79 26.16 8.16
CA HIS A 253 7.92 27.51 8.70
C HIS A 253 9.33 28.07 8.51
N PHE A 254 10.36 27.25 8.72
CA PHE A 254 11.74 27.63 8.51
C PHE A 254 12.00 28.03 7.04
N LYS A 255 11.49 27.24 6.09
CA LYS A 255 11.59 27.56 4.65
C LYS A 255 10.83 28.84 4.29
N ALA A 256 9.60 29.02 4.79
CA ALA A 256 8.79 30.22 4.53
C ALA A 256 9.48 31.51 5.02
N GLN A 257 10.15 31.46 6.18
CA GLN A 257 10.92 32.59 6.72
C GLN A 257 12.12 32.96 5.82
N ASN A 258 12.77 31.98 5.19
CA ASN A 258 13.88 32.24 4.26
C ASN A 258 13.42 32.95 2.98
N TYR A 259 12.20 32.70 2.48
CA TYR A 259 11.64 33.43 1.32
C TYR A 259 11.22 34.87 1.66
N THR A 260 10.81 35.13 2.90
CA THR A 260 10.55 36.50 3.37
C THR A 260 11.85 37.29 3.63
N GLY A 261 12.97 36.62 3.89
CA GLY A 261 14.27 37.24 4.13
C GLY A 261 15.02 37.68 2.85
N THR A 262 14.63 37.21 1.66
CA THR A 262 15.32 37.52 0.39
C THR A 262 14.88 38.84 -0.28
N TRP A 263 14.00 39.62 0.34
CA TRP A 263 13.56 40.94 -0.14
C TRP A 263 14.14 42.12 0.67
N GLY A 264 15.22 41.90 1.44
CA GLY A 264 15.82 42.91 2.32
C GLY A 264 17.17 43.50 1.90
N ASN A 265 17.89 42.89 0.94
CA ASN A 265 19.21 43.37 0.52
C ASN A 265 19.18 43.85 -0.93
N GLY A 266 18.57 45.02 -1.15
CA GLY A 266 18.92 45.86 -2.30
C GLY A 266 20.36 46.35 -2.16
N PRO A 267 21.08 46.61 -3.27
CA PRO A 267 22.48 46.99 -3.22
C PRO A 267 22.60 48.33 -2.49
N LEU A 268 23.31 48.32 -1.35
CA LEU A 268 23.82 49.55 -0.77
C LEU A 268 24.82 50.13 -1.78
N MET A 269 24.50 51.32 -2.29
CA MET A 269 25.42 52.19 -3.03
C MET A 269 26.74 52.38 -2.29
#